data_AF-A0A925GD76-F1
#
_entry.id   AF-A0A925GD76-F1
#
_cell.length_a   1.000
_cell.length_b   1.000
_cell.length_c   1.000
_cell.angle_alpha   90.00
_cell.angle_beta   90.00
_cell.angle_gamma   90.00
#
_symmetry.space_group_name_H-M   'P 1'
#
loop_
_entity.id
_entity.type
_entity.pdbx_description
1 polymer ?
#
loop_
_entity_poly.entity_id
_entity_poly.type
_entity_poly.pdbx_seq_one_letter_code
_entity_poly.pdbx_strand_id
1 'polypeptide(L)'
;MQITPLEKKQLSRKLKWITALSAILITISISVSVYMYYQIEPLVAIRLKETIKSATNGLYTISFSKLSINPFTGNVVIRDIVFKPDTVVYNRFKNEKISPDHLYNISVQELKLNRVNPLKVYLKRDLVISSVSIEQPIVRIFYDKNSRKDSSKVDTRTAWQRLTKYLHSIKVKKVLFRNVDFKYIDRHLMRPEINSVKNLSITIEDILIDSLSHLDKSRFYYTRDILVEIVNNQFLSADKMYTIRFDKLAMSTSKKYAMVQGLRVIPRYGEVPFSLKWKFKKARYSIGMNDVWLNGIDFKSLTDKRRLYASSLSLNSASLDVFMNKQLPKPKGDLGENFPQLMLKNLRLISTIDTLKINNSKLSYSEYDPFTHGTGRISFIGLNGKLLNVTNDSASLKKNNWSRGVFTAFPYGKGKIDLNINFNLNSPVQEYNYNGKLHRMQAKYFSRITRPLAMLDVSSGVADKVDFSVKGDYRNATGTMTIVYQNLNIGILKLNKNGKLQRSTLQSLVANNLLLIEDNPSRGEGLRVGKISYSRPDSISFYSMIWKSLFSGIKENIGMTPERERNLKVQFESFKQDGPPKTKEQRKVQREERRKRRVIRRK
;
A
#
# COMPACT_ATOMS: atom_id res chain seq x y z
N MET A 1 21.22 -36.30 78.40
CA MET A 1 21.95 -37.42 77.78
C MET A 1 23.39 -36.98 77.52
N GLN A 2 24.33 -37.39 78.39
CA GLN A 2 25.75 -37.14 78.19
C GLN A 2 26.29 -38.17 77.19
N ILE A 3 26.62 -37.71 75.99
CA ILE A 3 27.24 -38.53 74.94
C ILE A 3 28.59 -39.01 75.47
N THR A 4 28.78 -40.32 75.53
CA THR A 4 30.01 -40.94 76.07
C THR A 4 31.23 -40.58 75.21
N PRO A 5 32.47 -40.60 75.75
CA PRO A 5 33.68 -40.29 75.00
C PRO A 5 33.85 -41.19 73.74
N LEU A 6 33.32 -42.41 73.79
CA LEU A 6 33.31 -43.36 72.69
C LEU A 6 32.36 -42.94 71.55
N GLU A 7 31.16 -42.45 71.88
CA GLU A 7 30.17 -41.96 70.91
C GLU A 7 30.63 -40.67 70.22
N LYS A 8 31.27 -39.73 70.95
CA LYS A 8 31.89 -38.54 70.33
C LYS A 8 32.98 -38.91 69.32
N LYS A 9 33.78 -39.94 69.62
CA LYS A 9 34.86 -40.41 68.74
C LYS A 9 34.30 -41.07 67.48
N GLN A 10 33.23 -41.88 67.61
CA GLN A 10 32.53 -42.47 66.47
C GLN A 10 31.80 -41.43 65.61
N LEU A 11 31.14 -40.43 66.23
CA LEU A 11 30.48 -39.33 65.50
C LEU A 11 31.49 -38.49 64.72
N SER A 12 32.66 -38.17 65.30
CA SER A 12 33.72 -37.44 64.61
C SER A 12 34.32 -38.24 63.44
N ARG A 13 34.39 -39.57 63.55
CA ARG A 13 34.89 -40.46 62.50
C ARG A 13 33.89 -40.57 61.35
N LYS A 14 32.59 -40.72 61.65
CA LYS A 14 31.52 -40.66 60.65
C LYS A 14 31.47 -39.30 59.95
N LEU A 15 31.62 -38.20 60.69
CA LEU A 15 31.66 -36.86 60.12
C LEU A 15 32.87 -36.67 59.20
N LYS A 16 34.06 -37.14 59.59
CA LYS A 16 35.26 -37.13 58.73
C LYS A 16 35.07 -37.92 57.42
N TRP A 17 34.42 -39.09 57.50
CA TRP A 17 34.08 -39.89 56.32
C TRP A 17 33.04 -39.19 55.43
N ILE A 18 32.00 -38.59 56.01
CA ILE A 18 31.01 -37.82 55.26
C ILE A 18 31.68 -36.62 54.58
N THR A 19 32.51 -35.84 55.29
CA THR A 19 33.23 -34.70 54.71
C THR A 19 34.22 -35.12 53.63
N ALA A 20 34.91 -36.25 53.80
CA ALA A 20 35.82 -36.79 52.79
C ALA A 20 35.05 -37.26 51.54
N LEU A 21 33.91 -37.94 51.73
CA LEU A 21 33.05 -38.39 50.63
C LEU A 21 32.45 -37.19 49.88
N SER A 22 31.99 -36.16 50.60
CA SER A 22 31.50 -34.91 50.02
C SER A 22 32.60 -34.17 49.26
N ALA A 23 33.82 -34.09 49.81
CA ALA A 23 34.95 -33.48 49.13
C ALA A 23 35.30 -34.24 47.83
N ILE A 24 35.33 -35.57 47.85
CA ILE A 24 35.55 -36.39 46.65
C ILE A 24 34.45 -36.15 45.61
N LEU A 25 33.19 -36.10 46.03
CA LEU A 25 32.05 -35.86 45.13
C LEU A 25 32.11 -34.45 44.52
N ILE A 26 32.53 -33.45 45.29
CA ILE A 26 32.78 -32.08 44.83
C ILE A 26 33.93 -32.08 43.83
N THR A 27 35.06 -32.72 44.12
CA THR A 27 36.21 -32.78 43.21
C THR A 27 35.87 -33.51 41.91
N ILE A 28 35.15 -34.64 41.98
CA ILE A 28 34.64 -35.34 40.79
C ILE A 28 33.69 -34.43 40.00
N SER A 29 32.78 -33.74 40.69
CA SER A 29 31.86 -32.80 40.04
C SER A 29 32.60 -31.66 39.36
N ILE A 30 33.63 -31.08 39.99
CA ILE A 30 34.50 -30.06 39.40
C ILE A 30 35.26 -30.61 38.20
N SER A 31 35.87 -31.78 38.32
CA SER A 31 36.63 -32.41 37.22
C SER A 31 35.74 -32.73 36.02
N VAL A 32 34.56 -33.30 36.25
CA VAL A 32 33.55 -33.54 35.20
C VAL A 32 33.08 -32.23 34.58
N SER A 33 32.89 -31.19 35.40
CA SER A 33 32.50 -29.85 34.95
C SER A 33 33.55 -29.21 34.05
N VAL A 34 34.82 -29.29 34.42
CA VAL A 34 35.97 -28.80 33.65
C VAL A 34 36.12 -29.59 32.36
N TYR A 35 36.02 -30.93 32.42
CA TYR A 35 36.07 -31.79 31.23
C TYR A 35 34.93 -31.47 30.25
N MET A 36 33.69 -31.36 30.75
CA MET A 36 32.53 -30.97 29.95
C MET A 36 32.72 -29.58 29.33
N TYR A 37 33.28 -28.62 30.06
CA TYR A 37 33.55 -27.29 29.54
C TYR A 37 34.51 -27.30 28.34
N TYR A 38 35.60 -28.09 28.38
CA TYR A 38 36.58 -28.15 27.29
C TYR A 38 36.16 -29.04 26.10
N GLN A 39 35.40 -30.10 26.33
CA GLN A 39 35.12 -31.10 25.28
C GLN A 39 33.77 -30.90 24.58
N ILE A 40 32.81 -30.21 25.19
CA ILE A 40 31.46 -30.09 24.62
C ILE A 40 31.42 -29.23 23.35
N GLU A 41 32.19 -28.14 23.31
CA GLU A 41 32.25 -27.23 22.17
C GLU A 41 32.76 -27.92 20.89
N PRO A 42 33.95 -28.57 20.87
CA PRO A 42 34.44 -29.25 19.67
C PRO A 42 33.54 -30.43 19.25
N LEU A 43 33.01 -31.19 20.21
CA LEU A 43 32.13 -32.32 19.93
C LEU A 43 30.83 -31.87 19.27
N VAL A 44 30.18 -30.84 19.81
CA VAL A 44 28.96 -30.27 19.22
C VAL A 44 29.25 -29.64 17.86
N ALA A 45 30.40 -28.98 17.69
CA ALA A 45 30.79 -28.39 16.42
C ALA A 45 30.93 -29.43 15.29
N ILE A 46 31.62 -30.54 15.56
CA ILE A 46 31.78 -31.65 14.60
C ILE A 46 30.41 -32.26 14.30
N ARG A 47 29.64 -32.57 15.34
CA ARG A 47 28.35 -33.25 15.17
C ARG A 47 27.34 -32.40 14.41
N LEU A 48 27.33 -31.09 14.62
CA LEU A 48 26.46 -30.17 13.89
C LEU A 48 26.79 -30.16 12.38
N LYS A 49 28.08 -30.10 12.03
CA LYS A 49 28.55 -30.13 10.63
C LYS A 49 28.19 -31.44 9.95
N GLU A 50 28.45 -32.58 10.60
CA GLU A 50 28.09 -33.90 10.10
C GLU A 50 26.58 -34.05 9.90
N THR A 51 25.79 -33.66 10.90
CA THR A 51 24.33 -33.81 10.85
C THR A 51 23.74 -33.04 9.67
N ILE A 52 24.20 -31.80 9.42
CA ILE A 52 23.74 -31.01 8.27
C ILE A 52 24.19 -31.63 6.95
N LYS A 53 25.44 -32.10 6.87
CA LYS A 53 25.96 -32.75 5.66
C LYS A 53 25.16 -34.02 5.34
N SER A 54 24.92 -34.89 6.32
CA SER A 54 24.14 -36.11 6.14
C SER A 54 22.67 -35.84 5.86
N ALA A 55 22.02 -34.92 6.58
CA ALA A 55 20.60 -34.60 6.40
C ALA A 55 20.29 -33.96 5.03
N THR A 56 21.29 -33.39 4.37
CA THR A 56 21.15 -32.74 3.06
C THR A 56 21.81 -33.52 1.92
N ASN A 57 22.23 -34.78 2.17
CA ASN A 57 22.97 -35.62 1.21
C ASN A 57 24.19 -34.89 0.62
N GLY A 58 24.86 -34.09 1.43
CA GLY A 58 26.04 -33.30 1.06
C GLY A 58 25.74 -32.00 0.31
N LEU A 59 24.48 -31.69 -0.01
CA LEU A 59 24.13 -30.48 -0.76
C LEU A 59 24.47 -29.20 -0.02
N TYR A 60 24.40 -29.20 1.32
CA TYR A 60 24.68 -28.01 2.12
C TYR A 60 25.83 -28.23 3.09
N THR A 61 26.56 -27.13 3.31
CA THR A 61 27.61 -27.04 4.31
C THR A 61 27.31 -25.91 5.28
N ILE A 62 27.76 -26.07 6.52
CA ILE A 62 27.71 -25.05 7.56
C ILE A 62 29.11 -24.77 8.08
N SER A 63 29.44 -23.50 8.27
CA SER A 63 30.65 -23.03 8.95
C SER A 63 30.31 -21.91 9.91
N PHE A 64 31.14 -21.71 10.93
CA PHE A 64 31.01 -20.65 11.94
C PHE A 64 32.40 -20.36 12.53
N SER A 65 32.64 -19.12 12.97
CA SER A 65 33.94 -18.70 13.53
C SER A 65 34.12 -19.15 14.98
N LYS A 66 33.03 -19.13 15.76
CA LYS A 66 33.02 -19.47 17.18
C LYS A 66 31.71 -20.15 17.57
N LEU A 67 31.82 -21.20 18.38
CA LEU A 67 30.73 -21.83 19.11
C LEU A 67 31.10 -21.76 20.58
N SER A 68 30.23 -21.20 21.41
CA SER A 68 30.40 -21.19 22.86
C SER A 68 29.18 -21.79 23.54
N ILE A 69 29.41 -22.72 24.47
CA ILE A 69 28.36 -23.43 25.18
C ILE A 69 28.64 -23.34 26.69
N ASN A 70 27.68 -22.78 27.43
CA ASN A 70 27.70 -22.83 28.88
C ASN A 70 26.67 -23.88 29.36
N PRO A 71 27.12 -25.09 29.74
CA PRO A 71 26.21 -26.19 30.09
C PRO A 71 25.41 -25.94 31.38
N PHE A 72 25.91 -25.10 32.30
CA PHE A 72 25.23 -24.77 33.56
C PHE A 72 24.06 -23.82 33.36
N THR A 73 24.29 -22.75 32.60
CA THR A 73 23.27 -21.74 32.30
C THR A 73 22.38 -22.14 31.13
N GLY A 74 22.81 -23.12 30.32
CA GLY A 74 22.12 -23.54 29.11
C GLY A 74 22.23 -22.52 27.97
N ASN A 75 23.26 -21.69 27.97
CA ASN A 75 23.45 -20.65 26.97
C ASN A 75 24.34 -21.17 25.82
N VAL A 76 23.92 -20.95 24.58
CA VAL A 76 24.69 -21.30 23.38
C VAL A 76 24.82 -20.06 22.51
N VAL A 77 26.04 -19.76 22.08
CA VAL A 77 26.32 -18.63 21.17
C VAL A 77 27.12 -19.15 19.98
N ILE A 78 26.65 -18.89 18.77
CA ILE A 78 27.35 -19.21 17.53
C ILE A 78 27.54 -17.94 16.72
N ARG A 79 28.77 -17.67 16.25
CA ARG A 79 29.11 -16.46 15.50
C ARG A 79 29.52 -16.76 14.07
N ASP A 80 29.23 -15.80 13.19
CA ASP A 80 29.58 -15.78 11.77
C ASP A 80 29.18 -17.08 11.05
N ILE A 81 27.92 -17.48 11.25
CA ILE A 81 27.36 -18.68 10.61
C ILE A 81 27.25 -18.42 9.12
N VAL A 82 27.71 -19.38 8.33
CA VAL A 82 27.51 -19.43 6.88
C VAL A 82 26.95 -20.79 6.53
N PHE A 83 25.74 -20.80 5.99
CA PHE A 83 25.05 -21.97 5.46
C PHE A 83 24.87 -21.77 3.95
N LYS A 84 25.57 -22.56 3.15
CA LYS A 84 25.59 -22.39 1.69
C LYS A 84 25.53 -23.74 0.97
N PRO A 85 24.95 -23.77 -0.24
CA PRO A 85 24.97 -24.98 -1.05
C PRO A 85 26.38 -25.25 -1.58
N ASP A 86 26.72 -26.52 -1.73
CA ASP A 86 27.87 -26.98 -2.51
C ASP A 86 27.50 -27.01 -3.99
N THR A 87 28.17 -26.19 -4.80
CA THR A 87 27.88 -26.05 -6.22
C THR A 87 28.18 -27.32 -7.02
N VAL A 88 29.17 -28.12 -6.60
CA VAL A 88 29.55 -29.37 -7.29
C VAL A 88 28.45 -30.41 -7.08
N VAL A 89 27.99 -30.56 -5.83
CA VAL A 89 26.89 -31.49 -5.50
C VAL A 89 25.58 -31.04 -6.15
N TYR A 90 25.29 -29.74 -6.16
CA TYR A 90 24.09 -29.21 -6.81
C TYR A 90 24.05 -29.52 -8.32
N ASN A 91 25.17 -29.31 -9.03
CA ASN A 91 25.25 -29.60 -10.46
C ASN A 91 25.06 -31.10 -10.74
N ARG A 92 25.58 -31.98 -9.87
CA ARG A 92 25.32 -33.41 -9.94
C ARG A 92 23.85 -33.74 -9.79
N PHE A 93 23.19 -33.21 -8.75
CA PHE A 93 21.75 -33.40 -8.53
C PHE A 93 20.90 -32.89 -9.70
N LYS A 94 21.34 -31.82 -10.37
CA LYS A 94 20.67 -31.28 -11.55
C LYS A 94 20.76 -32.24 -12.73
N ASN A 95 21.94 -32.82 -12.98
CA ASN A 95 22.14 -33.83 -14.02
C ASN A 95 21.34 -35.11 -13.74
N GLU A 96 21.25 -35.52 -12.48
CA GLU A 96 20.47 -36.67 -12.01
C GLU A 96 18.96 -36.38 -11.89
N LYS A 97 18.50 -35.16 -12.19
CA LYS A 97 17.09 -34.71 -12.11
C LYS A 97 16.46 -34.87 -10.71
N ILE A 98 17.26 -34.74 -9.65
CA ILE A 98 16.83 -34.80 -8.24
C ILE A 98 17.05 -33.47 -7.49
N SER A 99 17.54 -32.42 -8.17
CA SER A 99 17.84 -31.14 -7.53
C SER A 99 16.60 -30.42 -6.99
N PRO A 100 16.71 -29.74 -5.85
CA PRO A 100 15.62 -28.89 -5.35
C PRO A 100 15.48 -27.65 -6.24
N ASP A 101 14.27 -27.11 -6.34
CA ASP A 101 14.03 -25.87 -7.08
C ASP A 101 14.54 -24.62 -6.35
N HIS A 102 14.69 -24.73 -5.01
CA HIS A 102 15.13 -23.63 -4.16
C HIS A 102 16.48 -23.93 -3.52
N LEU A 103 17.44 -23.03 -3.71
CA LEU A 103 18.71 -23.01 -3.00
C LEU A 103 18.77 -21.88 -1.98
N TYR A 104 19.28 -22.18 -0.80
CA TYR A 104 19.36 -21.26 0.32
C TYR A 104 20.82 -20.91 0.65
N ASN A 105 21.18 -19.65 0.55
CA ASN A 105 22.45 -19.13 1.03
C ASN A 105 22.16 -18.16 2.18
N ILE A 106 22.50 -18.58 3.39
CA ILE A 106 22.17 -17.91 4.64
C ILE A 106 23.47 -17.57 5.35
N SER A 107 23.63 -16.31 5.74
CA SER A 107 24.67 -15.89 6.67
C SER A 107 24.02 -15.26 7.89
N VAL A 108 24.55 -15.52 9.08
CA VAL A 108 24.05 -14.97 10.34
C VAL A 108 25.25 -14.50 11.16
N GLN A 109 25.22 -13.25 11.61
CA GLN A 109 26.30 -12.72 12.43
C GLN A 109 26.36 -13.42 13.79
N GLU A 110 25.22 -13.57 14.45
CA GLU A 110 25.16 -14.22 15.77
C GLU A 110 23.83 -14.95 15.98
N LEU A 111 23.91 -16.19 16.45
CA LEU A 111 22.80 -16.98 16.98
C LEU A 111 23.01 -17.18 18.48
N LYS A 112 22.04 -16.74 19.29
CA LYS A 112 22.03 -16.95 20.74
C LYS A 112 20.83 -17.80 21.15
N LEU A 113 21.07 -18.88 21.87
CA LEU A 113 20.05 -19.65 22.57
C LEU A 113 20.25 -19.43 24.07
N ASN A 114 19.23 -18.93 24.76
CA ASN A 114 19.30 -18.68 26.20
C ASN A 114 18.48 -19.70 26.98
N ARG A 115 19.09 -20.24 28.06
CA ARG A 115 18.48 -21.22 28.97
C ARG A 115 17.83 -22.41 28.25
N VAL A 116 18.58 -23.04 27.35
CA VAL A 116 18.29 -24.40 26.89
C VAL A 116 18.40 -25.33 28.10
N ASN A 117 17.50 -26.29 28.26
CA ASN A 117 17.58 -27.25 29.36
C ASN A 117 17.93 -28.66 28.84
N PRO A 118 19.23 -28.99 28.66
CA PRO A 118 19.65 -30.30 28.17
C PRO A 118 19.17 -31.46 29.04
N LEU A 119 19.12 -31.27 30.37
CA LEU A 119 18.71 -32.32 31.30
C LEU A 119 17.24 -32.70 31.11
N LYS A 120 16.35 -31.73 30.85
CA LYS A 120 14.94 -31.99 30.50
C LYS A 120 14.80 -32.68 29.15
N VAL A 121 15.64 -32.33 28.17
CA VAL A 121 15.64 -33.02 26.87
C VAL A 121 16.07 -34.47 27.03
N TYR A 122 17.11 -34.74 27.82
CA TYR A 122 17.60 -36.10 28.04
C TYR A 122 16.64 -36.97 28.86
N LEU A 123 16.15 -36.45 30.00
CA LEU A 123 15.30 -37.21 30.93
C LEU A 123 13.82 -37.28 30.53
N LYS A 124 13.28 -36.20 29.96
CA LYS A 124 11.83 -36.06 29.69
C LYS A 124 11.50 -35.93 28.21
N ARG A 125 12.50 -35.78 27.33
CA ARG A 125 12.33 -35.44 25.91
C ARG A 125 11.57 -34.12 25.70
N ASP A 126 11.67 -33.20 26.66
CA ASP A 126 11.05 -31.88 26.60
C ASP A 126 12.10 -30.81 26.27
N LEU A 127 11.96 -30.16 25.12
CA LEU A 127 12.82 -29.05 24.73
C LEU A 127 12.21 -27.73 25.19
N VAL A 128 12.85 -27.12 26.19
CA VAL A 128 12.47 -25.79 26.69
C VAL A 128 13.58 -24.79 26.44
N ILE A 129 13.26 -23.70 25.76
CA ILE A 129 14.19 -22.59 25.45
C ILE A 129 13.53 -21.28 25.90
N SER A 130 14.29 -20.45 26.63
CA SER A 130 13.75 -19.16 27.06
C SER A 130 13.77 -18.14 25.93
N SER A 131 14.86 -18.03 25.18
CA SER A 131 14.87 -17.19 23.97
C SER A 131 15.86 -17.67 22.92
N VAL A 132 15.51 -17.44 21.67
CA VAL A 132 16.38 -17.57 20.50
C VAL A 132 16.57 -16.18 19.90
N SER A 133 17.80 -15.71 19.71
CA SER A 133 18.11 -14.43 19.04
C SER A 133 18.97 -14.71 17.82
N ILE A 134 18.56 -14.17 16.68
CA ILE A 134 19.23 -14.29 15.38
C ILE A 134 19.48 -12.87 14.90
N GLU A 135 20.74 -12.46 14.96
CA GLU A 135 21.18 -11.10 14.66
C GLU A 135 21.72 -11.02 13.23
N GLN A 136 21.22 -10.03 12.48
CA GLN A 136 21.63 -9.69 11.11
C GLN A 136 21.68 -10.89 10.15
N PRO A 137 20.61 -11.71 10.04
CA PRO A 137 20.61 -12.78 9.06
C PRO A 137 20.44 -12.22 7.64
N ILE A 138 21.34 -12.63 6.74
CA ILE A 138 21.26 -12.35 5.30
C ILE A 138 20.82 -13.64 4.62
N VAL A 139 19.58 -13.66 4.14
CA VAL A 139 18.94 -14.82 3.50
C VAL A 139 18.82 -14.56 2.00
N ARG A 140 19.53 -15.34 1.20
CA ARG A 140 19.43 -15.34 -0.27
C ARG A 140 18.82 -16.66 -0.73
N ILE A 141 17.67 -16.58 -1.39
CA ILE A 141 17.01 -17.73 -2.00
C ILE A 141 17.16 -17.61 -3.51
N PHE A 142 17.67 -18.66 -4.13
CA PHE A 142 17.76 -18.79 -5.58
C PHE A 142 16.74 -19.82 -6.05
N TYR A 143 15.88 -19.45 -6.99
CA TYR A 143 14.96 -20.37 -7.64
C TYR A 143 15.47 -20.74 -9.03
N ASP A 144 15.61 -22.04 -9.27
CA ASP A 144 15.86 -22.64 -10.57
C ASP A 144 14.72 -23.62 -10.85
N LYS A 145 14.06 -23.49 -12.00
CA LYS A 145 13.03 -24.47 -12.40
C LYS A 145 13.71 -25.78 -12.78
N ASN A 146 13.61 -26.82 -11.94
CA ASN A 146 14.14 -28.14 -12.20
C ASN A 146 13.01 -29.15 -12.47
N SER A 147 13.28 -30.17 -13.30
CA SER A 147 12.28 -31.15 -13.77
C SER A 147 12.01 -32.26 -12.75
N ARG A 148 11.77 -31.91 -11.48
CA ARG A 148 11.53 -32.90 -10.44
C ARG A 148 10.17 -33.58 -10.66
N LYS A 149 10.13 -34.92 -10.64
CA LYS A 149 8.86 -35.67 -10.57
C LYS A 149 8.26 -35.46 -9.19
N ASP A 150 7.21 -34.65 -9.08
CA ASP A 150 6.41 -34.49 -7.86
C ASP A 150 5.64 -35.79 -7.58
N SER A 151 6.26 -36.70 -6.83
CA SER A 151 5.64 -37.96 -6.40
C SER A 151 5.43 -38.06 -4.88
N SER A 152 5.56 -36.94 -4.16
CA SER A 152 5.42 -36.95 -2.69
C SER A 152 3.96 -37.00 -2.28
N LYS A 153 3.51 -38.13 -1.71
CA LYS A 153 2.20 -38.24 -1.05
C LYS A 153 2.04 -37.10 -0.03
N VAL A 154 0.85 -36.49 0.03
CA VAL A 154 0.54 -35.41 0.97
C VAL A 154 0.61 -35.96 2.41
N ASP A 155 1.61 -35.53 3.17
CA ASP A 155 1.79 -35.91 4.58
C ASP A 155 0.78 -35.15 5.46
N THR A 156 -0.23 -35.85 5.96
CA THR A 156 -1.32 -35.32 6.78
C THR A 156 -0.98 -35.23 8.28
N ARG A 157 0.21 -35.67 8.71
CA ARG A 157 0.58 -35.68 10.13
C ARG A 157 0.72 -34.26 10.69
N THR A 158 0.32 -34.09 11.95
CA THR A 158 0.48 -32.83 12.70
C THR A 158 1.95 -32.54 13.02
N ALA A 159 2.26 -31.29 13.38
CA ALA A 159 3.62 -30.91 13.81
C ALA A 159 4.09 -31.76 15.01
N TRP A 160 3.19 -32.05 15.95
CA TRP A 160 3.49 -32.91 17.09
C TRP A 160 3.74 -34.37 16.67
N GLN A 161 2.93 -34.95 15.79
CA GLN A 161 3.15 -36.33 15.30
C GLN A 161 4.49 -36.50 14.57
N ARG A 162 5.01 -35.43 13.95
CA ARG A 162 6.36 -35.42 13.37
C ARG A 162 7.45 -35.29 14.43
N LEU A 163 7.14 -34.62 15.52
CA LEU A 163 8.06 -34.32 16.62
C LEU A 163 8.26 -35.52 17.56
N THR A 164 7.22 -36.32 17.83
CA THR A 164 7.20 -37.38 18.87
C THR A 164 8.28 -38.44 18.75
N LYS A 165 8.82 -38.66 17.53
CA LYS A 165 9.96 -39.56 17.32
C LYS A 165 11.22 -39.10 18.08
N TYR A 166 11.35 -37.81 18.33
CA TYR A 166 12.55 -37.19 18.91
C TYR A 166 12.26 -36.51 20.25
N LEU A 167 11.14 -35.79 20.36
CA LEU A 167 10.77 -34.97 21.52
C LEU A 167 9.28 -35.14 21.85
N HIS A 168 8.93 -35.12 23.13
CA HIS A 168 7.53 -35.10 23.58
C HIS A 168 6.90 -33.71 23.41
N SER A 169 7.67 -32.66 23.70
CA SER A 169 7.22 -31.28 23.57
C SER A 169 8.34 -30.32 23.16
N ILE A 170 7.97 -29.22 22.49
CA ILE A 170 8.81 -28.04 22.28
C ILE A 170 8.11 -26.83 22.88
N LYS A 171 8.83 -26.09 23.73
CA LYS A 171 8.41 -24.78 24.23
C LYS A 171 9.52 -23.75 24.06
N VAL A 172 9.24 -22.70 23.29
CA VAL A 172 10.17 -21.57 23.11
C VAL A 172 9.45 -20.28 23.47
N LYS A 173 9.86 -19.60 24.54
CA LYS A 173 9.13 -18.40 25.00
C LYS A 173 9.24 -17.23 24.02
N LYS A 174 10.39 -17.06 23.37
CA LYS A 174 10.62 -15.96 22.43
C LYS A 174 11.64 -16.32 21.35
N VAL A 175 11.35 -15.99 20.10
CA VAL A 175 12.31 -16.02 19.00
C VAL A 175 12.40 -14.62 18.41
N LEU A 176 13.61 -14.11 18.27
CA LEU A 176 13.92 -12.77 17.80
C LEU A 176 14.79 -12.89 16.56
N PHE A 177 14.30 -12.37 15.44
CA PHE A 177 15.09 -12.09 14.26
C PHE A 177 15.23 -10.57 14.17
N ARG A 178 16.46 -10.07 14.14
CA ARG A 178 16.73 -8.62 14.07
C ARG A 178 17.55 -8.29 12.84
N ASN A 179 17.15 -7.22 12.15
CA ASN A 179 17.85 -6.70 10.97
C ASN A 179 18.04 -7.78 9.88
N VAL A 180 16.98 -8.51 9.58
CA VAL A 180 16.94 -9.51 8.51
C VAL A 180 16.98 -8.81 7.16
N ASP A 181 17.92 -9.25 6.32
CA ASP A 181 18.01 -8.89 4.92
C ASP A 181 17.63 -10.11 4.08
N PHE A 182 16.49 -10.01 3.40
CA PHE A 182 15.94 -11.08 2.57
C PHE A 182 16.04 -10.73 1.10
N LYS A 183 16.51 -11.67 0.28
CA LYS A 183 16.59 -11.54 -1.18
C LYS A 183 16.16 -12.83 -1.86
N TYR A 184 15.08 -12.76 -2.65
CA TYR A 184 14.63 -13.83 -3.54
C TYR A 184 15.05 -13.51 -4.97
N ILE A 185 15.67 -14.48 -5.64
CA ILE A 185 16.22 -14.34 -6.99
C ILE A 185 15.65 -15.47 -7.84
N ASP A 186 14.71 -15.13 -8.74
CA ASP A 186 14.21 -16.05 -9.74
C ASP A 186 15.18 -16.07 -10.94
N ARG A 187 15.87 -17.19 -11.16
CA ARG A 187 16.82 -17.37 -12.27
C ARG A 187 16.22 -18.10 -13.47
N HIS A 188 14.94 -18.47 -13.42
CA HIS A 188 14.26 -19.13 -14.53
C HIS A 188 13.96 -18.15 -15.69
N LEU A 189 13.82 -16.87 -15.38
CA LEU A 189 13.54 -15.82 -16.36
C LEU A 189 14.83 -15.32 -17.04
N MET A 190 14.75 -14.95 -18.32
CA MET A 190 15.87 -14.34 -19.09
C MET A 190 16.46 -13.09 -18.41
N ARG A 191 15.66 -12.38 -17.61
CA ARG A 191 16.12 -11.34 -16.70
C ARG A 191 15.69 -11.73 -15.29
N PRO A 192 16.63 -12.00 -14.37
CA PRO A 192 16.27 -12.44 -13.03
C PRO A 192 15.36 -11.43 -12.33
N GLU A 193 14.22 -11.89 -11.83
CA GLU A 193 13.37 -11.08 -10.97
C GLU A 193 13.94 -11.11 -9.56
N ILE A 194 14.19 -9.93 -9.00
CA ILE A 194 14.81 -9.78 -7.69
C ILE A 194 13.83 -9.08 -6.78
N ASN A 195 13.37 -9.80 -5.76
CA ASN A 195 12.54 -9.26 -4.69
C ASN A 195 13.38 -9.20 -3.42
N SER A 196 13.47 -8.03 -2.79
CA SER A 196 14.28 -7.85 -1.59
C SER A 196 13.58 -7.02 -0.53
N VAL A 197 13.77 -7.39 0.72
CA VAL A 197 13.32 -6.67 1.90
C VAL A 197 14.52 -6.50 2.82
N LYS A 198 14.72 -5.30 3.35
CA LYS A 198 15.80 -4.99 4.30
C LYS A 198 15.23 -4.54 5.63
N ASN A 199 16.06 -4.65 6.68
CA ASN A 199 15.72 -4.19 8.04
C ASN A 199 14.41 -4.80 8.56
N LEU A 200 14.18 -6.07 8.24
CA LEU A 200 13.03 -6.82 8.76
C LEU A 200 13.36 -7.32 10.16
N SER A 201 12.44 -7.15 11.10
CA SER A 201 12.50 -7.73 12.43
C SER A 201 11.28 -8.59 12.66
N ILE A 202 11.48 -9.78 13.20
CA ILE A 202 10.40 -10.72 13.49
C ILE A 202 10.55 -11.14 14.96
N THR A 203 9.50 -10.96 15.74
CA THR A 203 9.40 -11.50 17.09
C THR A 203 8.29 -12.52 17.13
N ILE A 204 8.62 -13.76 17.48
CA ILE A 204 7.66 -14.83 17.68
C ILE A 204 7.58 -15.10 19.18
N GLU A 205 6.37 -15.06 19.74
CA GLU A 205 6.14 -15.24 21.16
C GLU A 205 5.45 -16.58 21.45
N ASP A 206 5.99 -17.28 22.46
CA ASP A 206 5.47 -18.51 23.04
C ASP A 206 5.07 -19.57 21.99
N ILE A 207 6.08 -20.18 21.37
CA ILE A 207 5.91 -21.37 20.54
C ILE A 207 5.67 -22.57 21.45
N LEU A 208 4.59 -23.32 21.21
CA LEU A 208 4.26 -24.54 21.96
C LEU A 208 3.77 -25.65 21.03
N ILE A 209 4.53 -26.75 20.97
CA ILE A 209 4.15 -27.96 20.23
C ILE A 209 4.11 -29.13 21.23
N ASP A 210 2.91 -29.59 21.54
CA ASP A 210 2.61 -30.78 22.33
C ASP A 210 1.38 -31.52 21.75
N SER A 211 0.91 -32.55 22.46
CA SER A 211 -0.22 -33.38 22.03
C SER A 211 -1.54 -32.59 21.88
N LEU A 212 -1.70 -31.48 22.60
CA LEU A 212 -2.92 -30.66 22.63
C LEU A 212 -2.83 -29.40 21.77
N SER A 213 -1.62 -28.98 21.39
CA SER A 213 -1.35 -27.77 20.60
C SER A 213 -2.16 -27.64 19.31
N HIS A 214 -2.52 -28.76 18.67
CA HIS A 214 -3.31 -28.75 17.44
C HIS A 214 -4.80 -28.41 17.64
N LEU A 215 -5.30 -28.51 18.88
CA LEU A 215 -6.67 -28.16 19.27
C LEU A 215 -6.80 -26.71 19.73
N ASP A 216 -5.69 -26.05 20.08
CA ASP A 216 -5.67 -24.68 20.58
C ASP A 216 -5.92 -23.66 19.45
N LYS A 217 -7.17 -23.18 19.36
CA LYS A 217 -7.57 -22.15 18.39
C LYS A 217 -7.07 -20.74 18.72
N SER A 218 -6.53 -20.52 19.92
CA SER A 218 -5.99 -19.22 20.35
C SER A 218 -4.57 -18.96 19.84
N ARG A 219 -3.92 -19.99 19.28
CA ARG A 219 -2.57 -19.91 18.73
C ARG A 219 -2.59 -19.91 17.21
N PHE A 220 -1.81 -19.01 16.62
CA PHE A 220 -1.59 -18.97 15.18
C PHE A 220 -0.28 -19.71 14.88
N TYR A 221 -0.34 -20.81 14.11
CA TYR A 221 0.79 -21.70 13.86
C TYR A 221 1.57 -22.08 15.12
N TYR A 222 0.86 -22.47 16.19
CA TYR A 222 1.44 -22.87 17.48
C TYR A 222 2.11 -21.73 18.29
N THR A 223 1.92 -20.47 17.88
CA THR A 223 2.49 -19.29 18.52
C THR A 223 1.41 -18.41 19.14
N ARG A 224 1.75 -17.66 20.20
CA ARG A 224 0.83 -16.67 20.81
C ARG A 224 0.76 -15.39 20.00
N ASP A 225 1.90 -14.91 19.51
CA ASP A 225 1.98 -13.74 18.64
C ASP A 225 3.15 -13.87 17.67
N ILE A 226 2.96 -13.32 16.48
CA ILE A 226 4.01 -13.06 15.50
C ILE A 226 3.97 -11.57 15.21
N LEU A 227 4.97 -10.87 15.71
CA LEU A 227 5.19 -9.46 15.46
C LEU A 227 6.19 -9.32 14.32
N VAL A 228 5.77 -8.67 13.26
CA VAL A 228 6.64 -8.34 12.13
C VAL A 228 6.79 -6.83 12.07
N GLU A 229 8.02 -6.36 11.92
CA GLU A 229 8.34 -4.95 11.78
C GLU A 229 9.35 -4.74 10.66
N ILE A 230 9.10 -3.76 9.80
CA ILE A 230 10.02 -3.32 8.74
C ILE A 230 10.14 -1.81 8.85
N VAL A 231 11.37 -1.29 8.93
CA VAL A 231 11.62 0.14 9.12
C VAL A 231 12.41 0.74 7.96
N ASN A 232 12.15 2.00 7.65
CA ASN A 232 12.92 2.83 6.72
C ASN A 232 13.20 2.14 5.36
N ASN A 233 12.15 1.79 4.64
CA ASN A 233 12.26 1.10 3.35
C ASN A 233 11.85 2.02 2.19
N GLN A 234 12.58 1.90 1.08
CA GLN A 234 12.36 2.68 -0.14
C GLN A 234 12.70 1.85 -1.38
N PHE A 235 11.87 1.94 -2.42
CA PHE A 235 12.09 1.29 -3.70
C PHE A 235 11.49 2.09 -4.85
N LEU A 236 11.87 1.76 -6.08
CA LEU A 236 11.32 2.35 -7.30
C LEU A 236 10.14 1.53 -7.80
N SER A 237 9.14 2.19 -8.38
CA SER A 237 8.12 1.51 -9.18
C SER A 237 8.77 0.77 -10.36
N ALA A 238 8.09 -0.26 -10.89
CA ALA A 238 8.61 -1.06 -12.01
C ALA A 238 8.93 -0.21 -13.25
N ASP A 239 8.13 0.83 -13.52
CA ASP A 239 8.35 1.81 -14.60
C ASP A 239 9.39 2.90 -14.25
N LYS A 240 9.96 2.85 -13.04
CA LYS A 240 10.93 3.82 -12.49
C LYS A 240 10.43 5.26 -12.46
N MET A 241 9.11 5.48 -12.50
CA MET A 241 8.49 6.81 -12.49
C MET A 241 8.19 7.33 -11.08
N TYR A 242 8.15 6.44 -10.09
CA TYR A 242 7.83 6.76 -8.71
C TYR A 242 8.89 6.20 -7.75
N THR A 243 9.13 6.95 -6.68
CA THR A 243 9.78 6.46 -5.46
C THR A 243 8.67 6.12 -4.47
N ILE A 244 8.63 4.88 -4.01
CA ILE A 244 7.72 4.41 -2.96
C ILE A 244 8.55 4.23 -1.70
N ARG A 245 8.11 4.84 -0.60
CA ARG A 245 8.77 4.69 0.71
C ARG A 245 7.75 4.61 1.84
N PHE A 246 8.16 4.03 2.95
CA PHE A 246 7.42 4.05 4.21
C PHE A 246 8.41 4.04 5.39
N ASP A 247 7.99 4.64 6.49
CA ASP A 247 8.84 4.79 7.67
C ASP A 247 8.78 3.50 8.51
N LYS A 248 7.58 2.94 8.66
CA LYS A 248 7.35 1.70 9.41
C LYS A 248 6.22 0.88 8.81
N LEU A 249 6.40 -0.43 8.72
CA LEU A 249 5.34 -1.41 8.54
C LEU A 249 5.37 -2.33 9.76
N ALA A 250 4.22 -2.56 10.39
CA ALA A 250 4.14 -3.52 11.49
C ALA A 250 2.87 -4.38 11.42
N MET A 251 2.96 -5.61 11.94
CA MET A 251 1.82 -6.51 12.07
C MET A 251 1.91 -7.31 13.37
N SER A 252 0.76 -7.70 13.92
CA SER A 252 0.63 -8.61 15.07
C SER A 252 -0.51 -9.58 14.81
N THR A 253 -0.24 -10.88 14.91
CA THR A 253 -1.25 -11.92 14.73
C THR A 253 -2.20 -12.01 15.93
N SER A 254 -1.69 -11.79 17.14
CA SER A 254 -2.48 -11.79 18.38
C SER A 254 -3.41 -10.59 18.45
N LYS A 255 -2.87 -9.38 18.17
CA LYS A 255 -3.65 -8.13 18.15
C LYS A 255 -4.46 -7.95 16.86
N LYS A 256 -4.32 -8.85 15.90
CA LYS A 256 -5.08 -8.91 14.64
C LYS A 256 -5.01 -7.62 13.81
N TYR A 257 -3.83 -7.01 13.68
CA TYR A 257 -3.66 -5.82 12.86
C TYR A 257 -2.43 -5.87 11.96
N ALA A 258 -2.48 -5.05 10.92
CA ALA A 258 -1.33 -4.61 10.13
C ALA A 258 -1.41 -3.10 9.95
N MET A 259 -0.27 -2.43 9.98
CA MET A 259 -0.19 -0.98 9.85
C MET A 259 1.01 -0.54 9.03
N VAL A 260 0.87 0.60 8.36
CA VAL A 260 1.94 1.28 7.63
C VAL A 260 1.94 2.76 8.03
N GLN A 261 3.09 3.25 8.47
CA GLN A 261 3.33 4.65 8.80
C GLN A 261 4.20 5.33 7.75
N GLY A 262 3.90 6.58 7.46
CA GLY A 262 4.70 7.42 6.59
C GLY A 262 4.74 6.97 5.13
N LEU A 263 3.70 6.26 4.64
CA LEU A 263 3.64 5.81 3.25
C LEU A 263 3.65 7.01 2.31
N ARG A 264 4.58 7.02 1.35
CA ARG A 264 4.68 8.05 0.30
C ARG A 264 4.89 7.40 -1.06
N VAL A 265 4.13 7.85 -2.05
CA VAL A 265 4.35 7.57 -3.48
C VAL A 265 4.69 8.89 -4.14
N ILE A 266 5.97 9.07 -4.42
CA ILE A 266 6.56 10.35 -4.84
C ILE A 266 6.91 10.25 -6.33
N PRO A 267 6.29 11.03 -7.21
CA PRO A 267 6.67 11.05 -8.62
C PRO A 267 8.07 11.63 -8.78
N ARG A 268 8.92 10.99 -9.57
CA ARG A 268 10.33 11.39 -9.76
C ARG A 268 10.52 12.62 -10.64
N TYR A 269 9.45 13.11 -11.25
CA TYR A 269 9.44 14.27 -12.12
C TYR A 269 8.31 15.23 -11.71
N GLY A 270 8.49 16.52 -11.99
CA GLY A 270 7.43 17.53 -11.89
C GLY A 270 6.24 17.22 -12.81
N GLU A 271 5.12 17.94 -12.63
CA GLU A 271 3.84 17.65 -13.28
C GLU A 271 3.94 17.49 -14.82
N VAL A 272 4.40 18.51 -15.54
CA VAL A 272 4.52 18.46 -17.02
C VAL A 272 5.64 17.50 -17.48
N PRO A 273 6.88 17.56 -16.95
CA PRO A 273 7.94 16.64 -17.36
C PRO A 273 7.61 15.17 -17.13
N PHE A 274 6.84 14.84 -16.07
CA PHE A 274 6.35 13.49 -15.83
C PHE A 274 5.47 12.99 -16.99
N SER A 275 4.49 13.81 -17.38
CA SER A 275 3.57 13.43 -18.44
C SER A 275 4.30 13.21 -19.77
N LEU A 276 5.27 14.07 -20.11
CA LEU A 276 6.03 13.98 -21.35
C LEU A 276 6.92 12.73 -21.47
N LYS A 277 7.10 11.94 -20.40
CA LYS A 277 7.73 10.60 -20.48
C LYS A 277 6.81 9.54 -21.10
N TRP A 278 5.52 9.83 -21.25
CA TRP A 278 4.53 8.91 -21.80
C TRP A 278 4.11 9.35 -23.21
N LYS A 279 3.87 8.36 -24.09
CA LYS A 279 3.33 8.61 -25.44
C LYS A 279 1.86 9.08 -25.42
N PHE A 280 1.10 8.61 -24.44
CA PHE A 280 -0.31 8.92 -24.27
C PHE A 280 -0.57 9.55 -22.90
N LYS A 281 -1.70 10.26 -22.81
CA LYS A 281 -2.20 10.86 -21.58
C LYS A 281 -2.26 9.82 -20.45
N LYS A 282 -1.49 10.07 -19.38
CA LYS A 282 -1.45 9.27 -18.16
C LYS A 282 -1.50 10.18 -16.94
N ALA A 283 -2.32 9.82 -15.96
CA ALA A 283 -2.40 10.52 -14.69
C ALA A 283 -1.07 10.37 -13.92
N ARG A 284 -0.64 11.47 -13.28
CA ARG A 284 0.44 11.48 -12.29
C ARG A 284 -0.18 11.49 -10.90
N TYR A 285 0.26 10.59 -10.03
CA TYR A 285 -0.26 10.44 -8.67
C TYR A 285 0.80 10.82 -7.63
N SER A 286 0.53 11.79 -6.78
CA SER A 286 1.32 12.02 -5.56
C SER A 286 0.48 11.56 -4.38
N ILE A 287 0.98 10.59 -3.62
CA ILE A 287 0.24 9.99 -2.50
C ILE A 287 1.07 10.13 -1.24
N GLY A 288 0.45 10.59 -0.15
CA GLY A 288 1.06 10.52 1.17
C GLY A 288 0.03 10.15 2.22
N MET A 289 0.34 9.18 3.07
CA MET A 289 -0.51 8.74 4.18
C MET A 289 0.33 8.68 5.44
N ASN A 290 -0.12 9.32 6.52
CA ASN A 290 0.62 9.27 7.77
C ASN A 290 0.47 7.92 8.45
N ASP A 291 -0.76 7.43 8.55
CA ASP A 291 -1.03 6.11 9.12
C ASP A 291 -2.12 5.39 8.34
N VAL A 292 -1.85 4.13 8.00
CA VAL A 292 -2.78 3.18 7.42
C VAL A 292 -2.92 2.02 8.39
N TRP A 293 -4.13 1.75 8.86
CA TRP A 293 -4.41 0.67 9.80
C TRP A 293 -5.42 -0.31 9.24
N LEU A 294 -5.07 -1.59 9.20
CA LEU A 294 -5.96 -2.70 8.88
C LEU A 294 -6.17 -3.51 10.16
N ASN A 295 -7.39 -3.50 10.70
CA ASN A 295 -7.72 -4.05 12.01
C ASN A 295 -8.66 -5.25 11.92
N GLY A 296 -8.58 -6.15 12.89
CA GLY A 296 -9.40 -7.34 12.98
C GLY A 296 -9.13 -8.33 11.84
N ILE A 297 -7.87 -8.48 11.45
CA ILE A 297 -7.45 -9.38 10.37
C ILE A 297 -7.67 -10.84 10.80
N ASP A 298 -8.35 -11.62 9.96
CA ASP A 298 -8.35 -13.07 10.06
C ASP A 298 -7.11 -13.66 9.37
N PHE A 299 -6.03 -13.76 10.13
CA PHE A 299 -4.76 -14.30 9.64
C PHE A 299 -4.88 -15.76 9.20
N LYS A 300 -5.77 -16.55 9.79
CA LYS A 300 -5.97 -17.96 9.41
C LYS A 300 -6.59 -18.07 8.04
N SER A 301 -7.63 -17.31 7.75
CA SER A 301 -8.21 -17.26 6.40
C SER A 301 -7.22 -16.68 5.38
N LEU A 302 -6.41 -15.70 5.79
CA LEU A 302 -5.39 -15.11 4.92
C LEU A 302 -4.32 -16.12 4.51
N THR A 303 -3.80 -16.93 5.43
CA THR A 303 -2.76 -17.90 5.12
C THR A 303 -3.29 -19.19 4.52
N ASP A 304 -4.35 -19.77 5.09
CA ASP A 304 -4.83 -21.10 4.70
C ASP A 304 -5.69 -21.04 3.44
N LYS A 305 -6.44 -19.95 3.23
CA LYS A 305 -7.41 -19.80 2.14
C LYS A 305 -7.07 -18.68 1.15
N ARG A 306 -5.98 -17.94 1.37
CA ARG A 306 -5.60 -16.75 0.60
C ARG A 306 -6.73 -15.72 0.50
N ARG A 307 -7.46 -15.53 1.61
CA ARG A 307 -8.60 -14.62 1.71
C ARG A 307 -8.38 -13.60 2.83
N LEU A 308 -8.41 -12.32 2.48
CA LEU A 308 -8.30 -11.24 3.44
C LEU A 308 -9.66 -10.88 4.01
N TYR A 309 -9.90 -11.19 5.27
CA TYR A 309 -11.02 -10.66 6.04
C TYR A 309 -10.50 -9.68 7.09
N ALA A 310 -11.11 -8.50 7.17
CA ALA A 310 -10.76 -7.50 8.17
C ALA A 310 -11.99 -6.68 8.60
N SER A 311 -12.00 -6.23 9.86
CA SER A 311 -13.07 -5.39 10.41
C SER A 311 -13.02 -3.96 9.87
N SER A 312 -11.82 -3.39 9.72
CA SER A 312 -11.70 -2.03 9.22
C SER A 312 -10.36 -1.72 8.59
N LEU A 313 -10.38 -0.81 7.62
CA LEU A 313 -9.22 -0.14 7.05
C LEU A 313 -9.36 1.36 7.37
N SER A 314 -8.38 1.96 8.04
CA SER A 314 -8.39 3.40 8.37
C SER A 314 -7.24 4.11 7.67
N LEU A 315 -7.56 5.19 6.96
CA LEU A 315 -6.63 6.08 6.29
C LEU A 315 -6.60 7.42 7.03
N ASN A 316 -5.52 7.70 7.75
CA ASN A 316 -5.40 8.90 8.56
C ASN A 316 -4.46 9.91 7.89
N SER A 317 -4.93 11.15 7.76
CA SER A 317 -4.18 12.24 7.14
C SER A 317 -3.64 11.86 5.76
N ALA A 318 -4.48 11.22 4.94
CA ALA A 318 -4.11 10.86 3.57
C ALA A 318 -4.15 12.09 2.67
N SER A 319 -3.24 12.15 1.72
CA SER A 319 -3.15 13.16 0.68
C SER A 319 -3.03 12.46 -0.66
N LEU A 320 -3.93 12.80 -1.58
CA LEU A 320 -3.93 12.32 -2.95
C LEU A 320 -3.99 13.52 -3.88
N ASP A 321 -2.89 13.78 -4.59
CA ASP A 321 -2.85 14.76 -5.68
C ASP A 321 -2.76 14.04 -7.01
N VAL A 322 -3.76 14.26 -7.86
CA VAL A 322 -3.85 13.70 -9.22
C VAL A 322 -3.65 14.83 -10.21
N PHE A 323 -2.68 14.68 -11.11
CA PHE A 323 -2.39 15.64 -12.18
C PHE A 323 -2.57 14.99 -13.55
N MET A 324 -3.19 15.72 -14.46
CA MET A 324 -3.44 15.30 -15.84
C MET A 324 -2.97 16.36 -16.83
N ASN A 325 -2.12 15.98 -17.79
CA ASN A 325 -1.72 16.87 -18.87
C ASN A 325 -2.62 16.66 -20.11
N LYS A 326 -3.34 17.71 -20.55
CA LYS A 326 -4.20 17.64 -21.75
C LYS A 326 -3.45 17.72 -23.08
N GLN A 327 -2.17 18.09 -23.08
CA GLN A 327 -1.35 18.18 -24.28
C GLN A 327 -1.18 16.83 -24.99
N LEU A 328 -1.18 15.73 -24.24
CA LEU A 328 -0.93 14.41 -24.78
C LEU A 328 -2.19 13.79 -25.39
N PRO A 329 -2.04 13.00 -26.47
CA PRO A 329 -3.16 12.30 -27.09
C PRO A 329 -3.79 11.31 -26.12
N LYS A 330 -5.07 11.03 -26.34
CA LYS A 330 -5.82 10.03 -25.56
C LYS A 330 -5.23 8.63 -25.82
N PRO A 331 -5.13 7.77 -24.80
CA PRO A 331 -4.70 6.38 -25.01
C PRO A 331 -5.69 5.64 -25.91
N LYS A 332 -5.19 4.62 -26.60
CA LYS A 332 -6.04 3.64 -27.30
C LYS A 332 -6.61 2.70 -26.24
N GLY A 333 -7.93 2.61 -26.15
CA GLY A 333 -8.63 1.75 -25.18
C GLY A 333 -9.46 2.52 -24.17
N ASP A 334 -10.27 1.75 -23.43
CA ASP A 334 -11.24 2.26 -22.49
C ASP A 334 -10.61 2.51 -21.11
N LEU A 335 -10.68 3.76 -20.63
CA LEU A 335 -10.19 4.21 -19.32
C LEU A 335 -11.19 4.00 -18.18
N GLY A 336 -12.26 3.26 -18.41
CA GLY A 336 -13.29 2.90 -17.42
C GLY A 336 -12.85 1.87 -16.39
N GLU A 337 -11.69 1.23 -16.54
CA GLU A 337 -11.17 0.24 -15.57
C GLU A 337 -10.93 0.81 -14.16
N ASN A 338 -10.90 2.14 -14.00
CA ASN A 338 -10.71 2.82 -12.72
C ASN A 338 -12.01 3.09 -11.92
N PHE A 339 -13.14 2.52 -12.33
CA PHE A 339 -14.34 2.54 -11.49
C PHE A 339 -14.05 1.79 -10.18
N PRO A 340 -14.37 2.34 -9.00
CA PRO A 340 -14.04 1.71 -7.71
C PRO A 340 -14.47 0.24 -7.60
N GLN A 341 -15.68 -0.09 -8.07
CA GLN A 341 -16.22 -1.44 -8.10
C GLN A 341 -15.44 -2.38 -9.04
N LEU A 342 -14.93 -1.88 -10.19
CA LEU A 342 -14.09 -2.67 -11.09
C LEU A 342 -12.68 -2.85 -10.53
N MET A 343 -12.10 -1.80 -9.95
CA MET A 343 -10.80 -1.88 -9.28
C MET A 343 -10.84 -2.92 -8.16
N LEU A 344 -11.91 -2.92 -7.36
CA LEU A 344 -12.14 -3.90 -6.30
C LEU A 344 -12.32 -5.32 -6.86
N LYS A 345 -13.15 -5.49 -7.90
CA LYS A 345 -13.35 -6.77 -8.59
C LYS A 345 -12.06 -7.35 -9.17
N ASN A 346 -11.18 -6.49 -9.70
CA ASN A 346 -9.92 -6.89 -10.33
C ASN A 346 -8.77 -7.13 -9.34
N LEU A 347 -8.97 -6.94 -8.03
CA LEU A 347 -7.98 -7.32 -7.03
C LEU A 347 -7.75 -8.83 -7.05
N ARG A 348 -6.49 -9.25 -7.19
CA ARG A 348 -6.10 -10.68 -7.19
C ARG A 348 -6.37 -11.36 -5.84
N LEU A 349 -6.28 -10.61 -4.75
CA LEU A 349 -6.55 -11.11 -3.41
C LEU A 349 -8.04 -10.96 -3.12
N ILE A 350 -8.71 -12.09 -2.86
CA ILE A 350 -10.10 -12.07 -2.40
C ILE A 350 -10.13 -11.41 -1.03
N SER A 351 -10.83 -10.30 -0.92
CA SER A 351 -10.79 -9.37 0.20
C SER A 351 -12.21 -8.98 0.60
N THR A 352 -12.45 -8.88 1.91
CA THR A 352 -13.66 -8.34 2.51
C THR A 352 -13.27 -7.50 3.71
N ILE A 353 -13.54 -6.21 3.62
CA ILE A 353 -13.32 -5.23 4.68
C ILE A 353 -14.67 -4.63 5.02
N ASP A 354 -15.11 -4.75 6.27
CA ASP A 354 -16.42 -4.26 6.67
C ASP A 354 -16.51 -2.73 6.55
N THR A 355 -15.54 -1.99 7.10
CA THR A 355 -15.53 -0.52 7.03
C THR A 355 -14.18 0.06 6.60
N LEU A 356 -14.16 0.83 5.51
CA LEU A 356 -13.09 1.78 5.20
C LEU A 356 -13.40 3.12 5.86
N LYS A 357 -12.47 3.68 6.64
CA LYS A 357 -12.56 4.98 7.30
C LYS A 357 -11.51 5.91 6.71
N ILE A 358 -11.90 7.15 6.41
CA ILE A 358 -10.99 8.21 5.94
C ILE A 358 -11.08 9.35 6.94
N ASN A 359 -9.95 9.77 7.50
CA ASN A 359 -9.89 10.79 8.54
C ASN A 359 -8.94 11.92 8.13
N ASN A 360 -9.41 13.16 8.27
CA ASN A 360 -8.66 14.40 8.05
C ASN A 360 -7.78 14.38 6.79
N SER A 361 -8.35 13.97 5.66
CA SER A 361 -7.60 13.74 4.43
C SER A 361 -7.77 14.87 3.41
N LYS A 362 -6.94 14.86 2.36
CA LYS A 362 -6.98 15.82 1.26
C LYS A 362 -6.99 15.09 -0.07
N LEU A 363 -7.88 15.51 -0.95
CA LEU A 363 -7.93 15.10 -2.34
C LEU A 363 -7.76 16.32 -3.23
N SER A 364 -6.91 16.23 -4.24
CA SER A 364 -6.72 17.29 -5.24
C SER A 364 -6.68 16.68 -6.63
N TYR A 365 -7.39 17.29 -7.56
CA TYR A 365 -7.34 16.96 -8.96
C TYR A 365 -6.96 18.20 -9.75
N SER A 366 -6.06 18.04 -10.72
CA SER A 366 -5.60 19.13 -11.55
C SER A 366 -5.40 18.73 -13.00
N GLU A 367 -5.73 19.64 -13.91
CA GLU A 367 -5.52 19.49 -15.33
C GLU A 367 -4.71 20.66 -15.87
N TYR A 368 -3.69 20.39 -16.67
CA TYR A 368 -2.98 21.39 -17.45
C TYR A 368 -3.61 21.55 -18.83
N ASP A 369 -3.89 22.79 -19.22
CA ASP A 369 -4.39 23.14 -20.54
C ASP A 369 -3.24 23.66 -21.44
N PRO A 370 -2.99 23.03 -22.61
CA PRO A 370 -1.89 23.41 -23.48
C PRO A 370 -2.07 24.76 -24.17
N PHE A 371 -3.29 25.30 -24.23
CA PHE A 371 -3.56 26.57 -24.88
C PHE A 371 -3.37 27.74 -23.91
N THR A 372 -3.93 27.66 -22.71
CA THR A 372 -3.79 28.72 -21.70
C THR A 372 -2.48 28.63 -20.93
N HIS A 373 -1.76 27.52 -21.04
CA HIS A 373 -0.60 27.15 -20.19
C HIS A 373 -0.93 27.16 -18.69
N GLY A 374 -2.22 27.17 -18.34
CA GLY A 374 -2.70 27.20 -16.97
C GLY A 374 -3.07 25.81 -16.46
N THR A 375 -2.91 25.62 -15.15
CA THR A 375 -3.38 24.41 -14.46
C THR A 375 -4.64 24.73 -13.67
N GLY A 376 -5.77 24.14 -14.06
CA GLY A 376 -6.99 24.17 -13.26
C GLY A 376 -6.92 23.12 -12.18
N ARG A 377 -7.31 23.48 -10.95
CA ARG A 377 -7.27 22.58 -9.80
C ARG A 377 -8.57 22.66 -9.02
N ILE A 378 -9.07 21.50 -8.58
CA ILE A 378 -10.09 21.35 -7.55
C ILE A 378 -9.51 20.55 -6.39
N SER A 379 -9.77 20.97 -5.16
CA SER A 379 -9.26 20.29 -3.97
C SER A 379 -10.34 20.16 -2.91
N PHE A 380 -10.37 19.05 -2.20
CA PHE A 380 -11.22 18.79 -1.04
C PHE A 380 -10.30 18.62 0.16
N ILE A 381 -10.45 19.50 1.15
CA ILE A 381 -9.63 19.54 2.37
C ILE A 381 -10.49 19.04 3.53
N GLY A 382 -9.87 18.36 4.51
CA GLY A 382 -10.61 17.84 5.67
C GLY A 382 -11.62 16.76 5.29
N LEU A 383 -11.28 15.92 4.31
CA LEU A 383 -12.08 14.77 3.90
C LEU A 383 -12.17 13.78 5.06
N ASN A 384 -13.39 13.59 5.56
CA ASN A 384 -13.73 12.64 6.61
C ASN A 384 -14.90 11.77 6.13
N GLY A 385 -14.90 10.48 6.45
CA GLY A 385 -16.02 9.62 6.11
C GLY A 385 -15.76 8.14 6.26
N LYS A 386 -16.76 7.37 5.87
CA LYS A 386 -16.70 5.91 5.87
C LYS A 386 -17.33 5.31 4.63
N LEU A 387 -16.82 4.16 4.20
CA LEU A 387 -17.37 3.31 3.15
C LEU A 387 -17.55 1.90 3.71
N LEU A 388 -18.79 1.43 3.73
CA LEU A 388 -19.17 0.11 4.23
C LEU A 388 -19.10 -0.93 3.12
N ASN A 389 -18.89 -2.19 3.49
CA ASN A 389 -18.92 -3.36 2.63
C ASN A 389 -17.96 -3.24 1.43
N VAL A 390 -16.66 -3.26 1.70
CA VAL A 390 -15.62 -3.23 0.66
C VAL A 390 -15.17 -4.67 0.40
N THR A 391 -15.79 -5.33 -0.59
CA THR A 391 -15.54 -6.74 -0.88
C THR A 391 -15.50 -7.07 -2.37
N ASN A 392 -14.66 -8.04 -2.75
CA ASN A 392 -14.74 -8.76 -4.03
C ASN A 392 -15.00 -10.27 -3.84
N ASP A 393 -15.37 -10.68 -2.63
CA ASP A 393 -15.68 -12.08 -2.31
C ASP A 393 -17.11 -12.42 -2.76
N SER A 394 -17.22 -13.39 -3.66
CA SER A 394 -18.50 -13.77 -4.28
C SER A 394 -19.55 -14.22 -3.27
N ALA A 395 -19.16 -14.90 -2.18
CA ALA A 395 -20.06 -15.31 -1.12
C ALA A 395 -20.60 -14.11 -0.32
N SER A 396 -19.73 -13.13 -0.03
CA SER A 396 -20.13 -11.87 0.62
C SER A 396 -21.05 -11.02 -0.25
N LEU A 397 -20.77 -10.95 -1.56
CA LEU A 397 -21.60 -10.23 -2.54
C LEU A 397 -23.02 -10.78 -2.67
N LYS A 398 -23.24 -12.09 -2.45
CA LYS A 398 -24.58 -12.68 -2.41
C LYS A 398 -25.40 -12.21 -1.21
N LYS A 399 -24.75 -11.86 -0.09
CA LYS A 399 -25.41 -11.36 1.12
C LYS A 399 -25.70 -9.86 1.03
N ASN A 400 -24.73 -9.09 0.54
CA ASN A 400 -24.86 -7.66 0.32
C ASN A 400 -23.95 -7.22 -0.84
N ASN A 401 -24.55 -6.80 -1.95
CA ASN A 401 -23.84 -6.31 -3.13
C ASN A 401 -23.65 -4.78 -3.13
N TRP A 402 -24.12 -4.06 -2.12
CA TRP A 402 -23.98 -2.61 -2.04
C TRP A 402 -22.84 -2.20 -1.10
N SER A 403 -21.91 -1.41 -1.64
CA SER A 403 -20.98 -0.61 -0.85
C SER A 403 -21.56 0.78 -0.66
N ARG A 404 -21.58 1.29 0.58
CA ARG A 404 -22.26 2.55 0.93
C ARG A 404 -21.34 3.51 1.65
N GLY A 405 -21.19 4.70 1.11
CA GLY A 405 -20.23 5.70 1.53
C GLY A 405 -20.91 6.97 2.00
N VAL A 406 -20.42 7.53 3.10
CA VAL A 406 -20.81 8.84 3.62
C VAL A 406 -19.56 9.64 3.91
N PHE A 407 -19.45 10.81 3.31
CA PHE A 407 -18.27 11.66 3.35
C PHE A 407 -18.63 13.11 3.60
N THR A 408 -17.71 13.83 4.22
CA THR A 408 -17.73 15.28 4.38
C THR A 408 -16.38 15.86 4.00
N ALA A 409 -16.36 17.04 3.39
CA ALA A 409 -15.12 17.73 3.07
C ALA A 409 -15.35 19.25 2.91
N PHE A 410 -14.28 19.97 2.64
CA PHE A 410 -14.32 21.40 2.37
C PHE A 410 -13.67 21.71 1.01
N PRO A 411 -14.45 21.94 -0.06
CA PRO A 411 -13.91 22.32 -1.37
C PRO A 411 -13.06 23.60 -1.28
N TYR A 412 -11.81 23.55 -1.70
CA TYR A 412 -10.80 24.61 -1.50
C TYR A 412 -10.60 25.05 -0.03
N GLY A 413 -11.03 24.24 0.94
CA GLY A 413 -11.10 24.64 2.35
C GLY A 413 -12.20 25.67 2.63
N LYS A 414 -13.22 25.75 1.77
CA LYS A 414 -14.29 26.77 1.77
C LYS A 414 -15.64 26.10 1.55
N GLY A 415 -16.60 26.37 2.41
CA GLY A 415 -17.91 25.71 2.40
C GLY A 415 -17.81 24.22 2.75
N LYS A 416 -18.80 23.69 3.46
CA LYS A 416 -18.86 22.25 3.77
C LYS A 416 -19.61 21.53 2.66
N ILE A 417 -19.13 20.37 2.23
CA ILE A 417 -19.90 19.44 1.39
C ILE A 417 -20.18 18.16 2.17
N ASP A 418 -21.42 17.70 2.15
CA ASP A 418 -21.85 16.38 2.60
C ASP A 418 -22.14 15.52 1.36
N LEU A 419 -21.66 14.28 1.30
CA LEU A 419 -21.76 13.40 0.13
C LEU A 419 -22.12 11.98 0.59
N ASN A 420 -23.18 11.41 0.01
CA ASN A 420 -23.44 9.98 0.04
C ASN A 420 -23.14 9.39 -1.33
N ILE A 421 -22.46 8.25 -1.37
CA ILE A 421 -22.14 7.55 -2.62
C ILE A 421 -22.29 6.04 -2.40
N ASN A 422 -22.96 5.37 -3.32
CA ASN A 422 -23.25 3.95 -3.25
C ASN A 422 -22.82 3.26 -4.54
N PHE A 423 -22.21 2.09 -4.41
CA PHE A 423 -21.75 1.27 -5.53
C PHE A 423 -22.40 -0.11 -5.46
N ASN A 424 -22.99 -0.56 -6.57
CA ASN A 424 -23.42 -1.94 -6.72
C ASN A 424 -22.23 -2.77 -7.22
N LEU A 425 -21.62 -3.52 -6.30
CA LEU A 425 -20.39 -4.28 -6.50
C LEU A 425 -20.54 -5.50 -7.42
N ASN A 426 -21.78 -5.94 -7.67
CA ASN A 426 -22.08 -7.07 -8.55
C ASN A 426 -22.90 -6.66 -9.79
N SER A 427 -23.04 -5.36 -10.05
CA SER A 427 -23.80 -4.89 -11.21
C SER A 427 -23.05 -5.17 -12.52
N PRO A 428 -23.71 -5.79 -13.53
CA PRO A 428 -23.12 -6.01 -14.84
C PRO A 428 -22.86 -4.70 -15.60
N VAL A 429 -23.62 -3.64 -15.30
CA VAL A 429 -23.47 -2.30 -15.88
C VAL A 429 -22.69 -1.33 -14.98
N GLN A 430 -22.15 -1.83 -13.86
CA GLN A 430 -21.40 -1.05 -12.88
C GLN A 430 -22.23 0.10 -12.29
N GLU A 431 -23.49 -0.19 -11.95
CA GLU A 431 -24.41 0.76 -11.32
C GLU A 431 -23.82 1.43 -10.06
N TYR A 432 -24.01 2.74 -9.97
CA TYR A 432 -23.72 3.54 -8.79
C TYR A 432 -24.70 4.71 -8.68
N ASN A 433 -24.80 5.29 -7.49
CA ASN A 433 -25.53 6.54 -7.28
C ASN A 433 -24.81 7.39 -6.25
N TYR A 434 -25.03 8.70 -6.32
CA TYR A 434 -24.48 9.62 -5.34
C TYR A 434 -25.36 10.86 -5.21
N ASN A 435 -25.46 11.37 -4.00
CA ASN A 435 -26.14 12.62 -3.70
C ASN A 435 -25.31 13.44 -2.74
N GLY A 436 -25.50 14.74 -2.74
CA GLY A 436 -24.74 15.59 -1.85
C GLY A 436 -25.30 16.98 -1.74
N LYS A 437 -24.80 17.65 -0.69
CA LYS A 437 -25.20 19.00 -0.31
C LYS A 437 -23.95 19.86 -0.12
N LEU A 438 -23.82 20.92 -0.90
CA LEU A 438 -22.87 21.99 -0.63
C LEU A 438 -23.58 23.07 0.19
N HIS A 439 -23.04 23.35 1.38
CA HIS A 439 -23.47 24.47 2.20
C HIS A 439 -22.91 25.80 1.66
N ARG A 440 -23.37 26.92 2.22
CA ARG A 440 -23.04 28.27 1.73
C ARG A 440 -21.55 28.45 1.38
N MET A 441 -21.29 28.88 0.14
CA MET A 441 -19.94 29.04 -0.41
C MET A 441 -19.88 30.18 -1.44
N GLN A 442 -18.79 30.97 -1.42
CA GLN A 442 -18.55 31.99 -2.44
C GLN A 442 -18.15 31.35 -3.78
N ALA A 443 -18.85 31.70 -4.85
CA ALA A 443 -18.65 31.13 -6.19
C ALA A 443 -17.27 31.46 -6.78
N LYS A 444 -16.66 32.57 -6.37
CA LYS A 444 -15.34 33.02 -6.86
C LYS A 444 -14.21 31.99 -6.71
N TYR A 445 -14.34 31.04 -5.78
CA TYR A 445 -13.33 29.98 -5.61
C TYR A 445 -13.27 29.02 -6.82
N PHE A 446 -14.36 28.89 -7.58
CA PHE A 446 -14.37 28.09 -8.81
C PHE A 446 -13.52 28.69 -9.94
N SER A 447 -13.17 29.97 -9.86
CA SER A 447 -12.20 30.59 -10.78
C SER A 447 -10.84 29.90 -10.83
N ARG A 448 -10.47 29.15 -9.78
CA ARG A 448 -9.25 28.32 -9.74
C ARG A 448 -9.24 27.19 -10.77
N ILE A 449 -10.42 26.72 -11.19
CA ILE A 449 -10.55 25.69 -12.22
C ILE A 449 -11.08 26.27 -13.53
N THR A 450 -12.02 27.23 -13.49
CA THR A 450 -12.67 27.74 -14.70
C THR A 450 -11.78 28.69 -15.50
N ARG A 451 -10.94 29.52 -14.86
CA ARG A 451 -10.05 30.44 -15.59
C ARG A 451 -9.08 29.68 -16.51
N PRO A 452 -8.27 28.72 -16.02
CA PRO A 452 -7.30 28.02 -16.87
C PRO A 452 -7.94 27.03 -17.85
N LEU A 453 -9.06 26.39 -17.49
CA LEU A 453 -9.62 25.29 -18.31
C LEU A 453 -10.79 25.68 -19.21
N ALA A 454 -11.54 26.72 -18.83
CA ALA A 454 -12.71 27.18 -19.56
C ALA A 454 -12.60 28.63 -20.01
N MET A 455 -11.52 29.34 -19.63
CA MET A 455 -11.36 30.77 -19.90
C MET A 455 -12.55 31.61 -19.40
N LEU A 456 -13.12 31.19 -18.27
CA LEU A 456 -14.22 31.88 -17.58
C LEU A 456 -13.78 32.33 -16.19
N ASP A 457 -14.11 33.56 -15.85
CA ASP A 457 -13.79 34.17 -14.56
C ASP A 457 -15.05 34.37 -13.74
N VAL A 458 -15.22 33.56 -12.69
CA VAL A 458 -16.29 33.75 -11.70
C VAL A 458 -15.82 34.82 -10.72
N SER A 459 -16.29 36.05 -10.94
CA SER A 459 -15.82 37.23 -10.21
C SER A 459 -16.55 37.45 -8.89
N SER A 460 -17.86 37.18 -8.85
CA SER A 460 -18.70 37.27 -7.65
C SER A 460 -19.79 36.20 -7.67
N GLY A 461 -20.52 36.10 -6.55
CA GLY A 461 -21.65 35.20 -6.38
C GLY A 461 -21.53 34.40 -5.08
N VAL A 462 -22.68 34.12 -4.48
CA VAL A 462 -22.79 33.26 -3.30
C VAL A 462 -23.76 32.14 -3.64
N ALA A 463 -23.30 30.90 -3.57
CA ALA A 463 -24.18 29.73 -3.57
C ALA A 463 -24.57 29.46 -2.11
N ASP A 464 -25.83 29.67 -1.76
CA ASP A 464 -26.35 29.44 -0.41
C ASP A 464 -26.50 27.95 -0.11
N LYS A 465 -26.96 27.20 -1.11
CA LYS A 465 -27.23 25.78 -0.99
C LYS A 465 -27.15 25.14 -2.37
N VAL A 466 -26.45 24.02 -2.47
CA VAL A 466 -26.50 23.15 -3.65
C VAL A 466 -26.91 21.77 -3.21
N ASP A 467 -27.95 21.22 -3.82
CA ASP A 467 -28.33 19.82 -3.66
C ASP A 467 -28.28 19.13 -5.01
N PHE A 468 -27.68 17.95 -5.06
CA PHE A 468 -27.66 17.12 -6.26
C PHE A 468 -27.93 15.66 -5.93
N SER A 469 -28.51 14.97 -6.90
CA SER A 469 -28.75 13.54 -6.85
C SER A 469 -28.52 12.95 -8.24
N VAL A 470 -27.67 11.93 -8.32
CA VAL A 470 -27.22 11.34 -9.58
C VAL A 470 -27.28 9.82 -9.49
N LYS A 471 -27.78 9.20 -10.55
CA LYS A 471 -27.66 7.76 -10.83
C LYS A 471 -26.78 7.59 -12.04
N GLY A 472 -25.98 6.54 -12.06
CA GLY A 472 -25.13 6.26 -13.21
C GLY A 472 -24.70 4.82 -13.32
N ASP A 473 -24.11 4.53 -14.47
CA ASP A 473 -23.57 3.24 -14.85
C ASP A 473 -22.23 3.46 -15.59
N TYR A 474 -21.70 2.39 -16.20
CA TYR A 474 -20.44 2.44 -16.93
C TYR A 474 -20.39 3.50 -18.05
N ARG A 475 -21.54 3.83 -18.67
CA ARG A 475 -21.66 4.68 -19.86
C ARG A 475 -22.31 6.03 -19.56
N ASN A 476 -23.21 6.12 -18.60
CA ASN A 476 -24.09 7.28 -18.43
C ASN A 476 -24.19 7.72 -16.97
N ALA A 477 -24.44 9.01 -16.78
CA ALA A 477 -24.79 9.60 -15.49
C ALA A 477 -25.93 10.60 -15.70
N THR A 478 -27.03 10.42 -14.96
CA THR A 478 -28.22 11.26 -15.04
C THR A 478 -28.73 11.64 -13.66
N GLY A 479 -29.41 12.78 -13.54
CA GLY A 479 -29.88 13.24 -12.25
C GLY A 479 -30.44 14.65 -12.27
N THR A 480 -30.51 15.25 -11.09
CA THR A 480 -30.96 16.63 -10.92
C THR A 480 -30.03 17.39 -9.97
N MET A 481 -29.97 18.70 -10.16
CA MET A 481 -29.23 19.62 -9.30
C MET A 481 -30.03 20.89 -9.11
N THR A 482 -30.08 21.35 -7.86
CA THR A 482 -30.65 22.64 -7.50
C THR A 482 -29.57 23.49 -6.85
N ILE A 483 -29.34 24.68 -7.37
CA ILE A 483 -28.39 25.65 -6.81
C ILE A 483 -29.18 26.89 -6.40
N VAL A 484 -29.27 27.19 -5.11
CA VAL A 484 -29.74 28.49 -4.62
C VAL A 484 -28.54 29.43 -4.60
N TYR A 485 -28.56 30.49 -5.38
CA TYR A 485 -27.45 31.44 -5.46
C TYR A 485 -27.90 32.86 -5.76
N GLN A 486 -27.03 33.81 -5.44
CA GLN A 486 -27.24 35.24 -5.64
C GLN A 486 -26.00 35.94 -6.19
N ASN A 487 -26.20 37.00 -6.96
CA ASN A 487 -25.18 37.94 -7.47
C ASN A 487 -24.04 37.25 -8.25
N LEU A 488 -24.36 36.23 -9.06
CA LEU A 488 -23.38 35.50 -9.86
C LEU A 488 -22.90 36.35 -11.03
N ASN A 489 -21.59 36.61 -11.11
CA ASN A 489 -20.99 37.35 -12.22
C ASN A 489 -19.85 36.54 -12.85
N ILE A 490 -20.03 36.14 -14.11
CA ILE A 490 -19.04 35.37 -14.87
C ILE A 490 -18.58 36.19 -16.09
N GLY A 491 -17.26 36.36 -16.22
CA GLY A 491 -16.64 37.03 -17.37
C GLY A 491 -15.91 36.06 -18.31
N ILE A 492 -15.86 36.40 -19.60
CA ILE A 492 -14.99 35.72 -20.58
C ILE A 492 -13.56 36.25 -20.45
N LEU A 493 -12.60 35.33 -20.48
CA LEU A 493 -11.17 35.62 -20.57
C LEU A 493 -10.64 35.37 -21.98
N LYS A 494 -9.60 36.10 -22.35
CA LYS A 494 -8.76 35.86 -23.53
C LYS A 494 -7.29 35.98 -23.16
N LEU A 495 -6.42 35.36 -23.95
CA LEU A 495 -4.98 35.55 -23.79
C LEU A 495 -4.59 36.94 -24.29
N ASN A 496 -3.80 37.64 -23.48
CA ASN A 496 -3.21 38.90 -23.88
C ASN A 496 -1.90 38.68 -24.64
N LYS A 497 -1.24 39.78 -25.04
CA LYS A 497 0.01 39.73 -25.81
C LYS A 497 1.14 38.98 -25.09
N ASN A 498 1.08 38.92 -23.77
CA ASN A 498 2.08 38.30 -22.91
C ASN A 498 1.69 36.86 -22.52
N GLY A 499 0.66 36.28 -23.18
CA GLY A 499 0.17 34.94 -22.87
C GLY A 499 -0.55 34.82 -21.52
N LYS A 500 -0.96 35.93 -20.90
CA LYS A 500 -1.73 35.92 -19.63
C LYS A 500 -3.22 36.08 -19.90
N LEU A 501 -4.04 35.36 -19.14
CA LEU A 501 -5.50 35.47 -19.20
C LEU A 501 -5.97 36.82 -18.64
N GLN A 502 -6.72 37.57 -19.43
CA GLN A 502 -7.36 38.83 -19.03
C GLN A 502 -8.82 38.88 -19.49
N ARG A 503 -9.66 39.67 -18.81
CA ARG A 503 -11.07 39.83 -19.17
C ARG A 503 -11.20 40.43 -20.57
N SER A 504 -12.10 39.88 -21.38
CA SER A 504 -12.39 40.41 -22.72
C SER A 504 -13.19 41.71 -22.60
N THR A 505 -12.75 42.77 -23.28
CA THR A 505 -13.39 44.11 -23.28
C THR A 505 -14.33 44.34 -24.46
N LEU A 506 -14.56 43.33 -25.30
CA LEU A 506 -15.48 43.45 -26.44
C LEU A 506 -16.92 43.35 -25.94
N GLN A 507 -17.60 44.49 -25.86
CA GLN A 507 -18.97 44.63 -25.33
C GLN A 507 -19.99 43.75 -26.07
N SER A 508 -19.82 43.53 -27.38
CA SER A 508 -20.67 42.64 -28.19
C SER A 508 -20.54 41.14 -27.86
N LEU A 509 -19.46 40.71 -27.18
CA LEU A 509 -19.23 39.30 -26.83
C LEU A 509 -19.87 38.88 -25.49
N VAL A 510 -20.11 39.84 -24.59
CA VAL A 510 -20.74 39.59 -23.28
C VAL A 510 -22.26 39.75 -23.36
N ALA A 511 -22.75 40.64 -24.23
CA ALA A 511 -24.16 41.05 -24.26
C ALA A 511 -25.15 39.96 -24.70
N ASN A 512 -24.80 39.07 -25.65
CA ASN A 512 -25.75 38.08 -26.20
C ASN A 512 -25.50 36.61 -25.79
N ASN A 513 -24.29 36.21 -25.41
CA ASN A 513 -23.93 34.79 -25.21
C ASN A 513 -23.72 34.35 -23.75
N LEU A 514 -23.65 35.29 -22.81
CA LEU A 514 -23.36 35.04 -21.39
C LEU A 514 -24.31 35.74 -20.44
N LEU A 515 -25.53 36.05 -20.89
CA LEU A 515 -26.68 36.33 -20.02
C LEU A 515 -27.03 35.05 -19.24
N LEU A 516 -26.10 34.69 -18.35
CA LEU A 516 -26.30 33.71 -17.31
C LEU A 516 -27.23 34.34 -16.30
N ILE A 517 -28.02 33.48 -15.70
CA ILE A 517 -28.95 33.90 -14.68
C ILE A 517 -28.12 34.30 -13.45
N GLU A 518 -28.34 35.51 -12.94
CA GLU A 518 -27.54 36.07 -11.84
C GLU A 518 -27.95 35.52 -10.47
N ASP A 519 -29.24 35.17 -10.34
CA ASP A 519 -29.86 34.67 -9.12
C ASP A 519 -30.74 33.44 -9.42
N ASN A 520 -30.72 32.43 -8.54
CA ASN A 520 -31.69 31.35 -8.58
C ASN A 520 -32.32 31.16 -7.19
N PRO A 521 -33.62 31.44 -7.02
CA PRO A 521 -34.57 31.87 -8.06
C PRO A 521 -34.34 33.30 -8.55
N SER A 522 -34.67 33.57 -9.81
CA SER A 522 -34.75 34.93 -10.34
C SER A 522 -35.90 35.68 -9.65
N ARG A 523 -35.86 37.02 -9.64
CA ARG A 523 -36.94 37.83 -9.06
C ARG A 523 -38.29 37.51 -9.73
N GLY A 524 -39.25 37.03 -8.94
CA GLY A 524 -40.60 36.68 -9.42
C GLY A 524 -40.71 35.30 -10.09
N GLU A 525 -39.62 34.53 -10.19
CA GLU A 525 -39.62 33.18 -10.74
C GLU A 525 -39.53 32.12 -9.62
N GLY A 526 -39.92 30.88 -9.93
CA GLY A 526 -39.69 29.73 -9.06
C GLY A 526 -38.23 29.26 -9.08
N LEU A 527 -37.88 28.40 -8.12
CA LEU A 527 -36.55 27.79 -8.04
C LEU A 527 -36.29 26.88 -9.24
N ARG A 528 -35.23 27.17 -9.99
CA ARG A 528 -34.82 26.36 -11.14
C ARG A 528 -34.10 25.10 -10.71
N VAL A 529 -34.45 23.99 -11.35
CA VAL A 529 -33.79 22.69 -11.21
C VAL A 529 -33.10 22.37 -12.53
N GLY A 530 -31.78 22.19 -12.48
CA GLY A 530 -30.99 21.74 -13.63
C GLY A 530 -30.99 20.22 -13.73
N LYS A 531 -31.12 19.71 -14.96
CA LYS A 531 -30.95 18.29 -15.27
C LYS A 531 -29.45 17.99 -15.38
N ILE A 532 -29.06 16.86 -14.81
CA ILE A 532 -27.74 16.28 -15.00
C ILE A 532 -27.90 15.22 -16.09
N SER A 533 -27.13 15.36 -17.16
CA SER A 533 -26.99 14.33 -18.19
C SER A 533 -25.56 14.35 -18.73
N TYR A 534 -24.91 13.19 -18.69
CA TYR A 534 -23.56 13.01 -19.22
C TYR A 534 -23.37 11.59 -19.75
N SER A 535 -22.98 11.48 -21.02
CA SER A 535 -22.55 10.22 -21.63
C SER A 535 -21.01 10.17 -21.68
N ARG A 536 -20.44 9.09 -21.17
CA ARG A 536 -19.01 8.89 -20.94
C ARG A 536 -18.33 8.34 -22.20
N PRO A 537 -17.37 9.06 -22.79
CA PRO A 537 -16.46 8.53 -23.80
C PRO A 537 -15.43 7.59 -23.17
N ASP A 538 -14.99 6.57 -23.90
CA ASP A 538 -13.98 5.59 -23.47
C ASP A 538 -12.69 6.23 -22.94
N SER A 539 -12.34 7.40 -23.47
CA SER A 539 -11.15 8.17 -23.07
C SER A 539 -11.22 8.85 -21.68
N ILE A 540 -12.24 8.59 -20.85
CA ILE A 540 -12.49 9.32 -19.60
C ILE A 540 -12.68 8.33 -18.43
N SER A 541 -12.08 8.68 -17.28
CA SER A 541 -12.14 7.93 -16.02
C SER A 541 -13.45 8.14 -15.24
N PHE A 542 -13.70 7.29 -14.26
CA PHE A 542 -14.79 7.45 -13.28
C PHE A 542 -14.77 8.83 -12.61
N TYR A 543 -13.61 9.26 -12.10
CA TYR A 543 -13.47 10.54 -11.39
C TYR A 543 -13.83 11.73 -12.29
N SER A 544 -13.38 11.70 -13.55
CA SER A 544 -13.74 12.74 -14.52
C SER A 544 -15.22 12.68 -14.89
N MET A 545 -15.85 11.50 -14.90
CA MET A 545 -17.29 11.34 -15.12
C MET A 545 -18.11 11.98 -13.98
N ILE A 546 -17.73 11.80 -12.72
CA ILE A 546 -18.38 12.45 -11.56
C ILE A 546 -18.34 13.98 -11.72
N TRP A 547 -17.15 14.55 -11.96
CA TRP A 547 -17.04 16.01 -12.11
C TRP A 547 -17.80 16.53 -13.34
N LYS A 548 -17.74 15.83 -14.48
CA LYS A 548 -18.41 16.28 -15.72
C LYS A 548 -19.93 16.20 -15.66
N SER A 549 -20.49 15.20 -14.96
CA SER A 549 -21.93 15.10 -14.74
C SER A 549 -22.43 16.22 -13.84
N LEU A 550 -21.76 16.50 -12.71
CA LEU A 550 -22.08 17.67 -11.88
C LEU A 550 -21.96 18.99 -12.65
N PHE A 551 -20.91 19.15 -13.47
CA PHE A 551 -20.74 20.34 -14.30
C PHE A 551 -21.88 20.53 -15.30
N SER A 552 -22.45 19.44 -15.83
CA SER A 552 -23.65 19.50 -16.69
C SER A 552 -24.84 20.11 -15.95
N GLY A 553 -25.10 19.68 -14.71
CA GLY A 553 -26.17 20.26 -13.88
C GLY A 553 -25.94 21.72 -13.50
N ILE A 554 -24.68 22.11 -13.26
CA ILE A 554 -24.32 23.52 -13.00
C ILE A 554 -24.66 24.39 -14.22
N LYS A 555 -24.28 23.95 -15.43
CA LYS A 555 -24.57 24.66 -16.68
C LYS A 555 -26.06 24.95 -16.84
N GLU A 556 -26.93 23.97 -16.61
CA GLU A 556 -28.37 24.18 -16.72
C GLU A 556 -28.91 25.16 -15.67
N ASN A 557 -28.42 25.12 -14.43
CA ASN A 557 -28.82 26.05 -13.35
C ASN A 557 -28.45 27.51 -13.65
N ILE A 558 -27.33 27.75 -14.33
CA ILE A 558 -26.87 29.11 -14.70
C ILE A 558 -27.41 29.56 -16.06
N GLY A 559 -28.28 28.78 -16.72
CA GLY A 559 -28.87 29.13 -18.00
C GLY A 559 -27.93 28.94 -19.21
N MET A 560 -26.93 28.07 -19.09
CA MET A 560 -26.02 27.72 -20.19
C MET A 560 -26.67 26.63 -21.08
N THR A 561 -27.44 27.06 -22.09
CA THR A 561 -28.06 26.15 -23.05
C THR A 561 -27.03 25.52 -24.01
N PRO A 562 -27.33 24.38 -24.66
CA PRO A 562 -26.45 23.78 -25.66
C PRO A 562 -26.08 24.71 -26.82
N GLU A 563 -27.00 25.60 -27.20
CA GLU A 563 -26.75 26.64 -28.20
C GLU A 563 -25.74 27.69 -27.72
N ARG A 564 -25.92 28.21 -26.50
CA ARG A 564 -24.96 29.13 -25.87
C ARG A 564 -23.59 28.48 -25.70
N GLU A 565 -23.54 27.19 -25.34
CA GLU A 565 -22.29 26.44 -25.26
C GLU A 565 -21.60 26.32 -26.63
N ARG A 566 -22.34 26.07 -27.71
CA ARG A 566 -21.78 26.03 -29.08
C ARG A 566 -21.22 27.39 -29.47
N ASN A 567 -21.96 28.47 -29.23
CA ASN A 567 -21.52 29.82 -29.55
C ASN A 567 -20.26 30.20 -28.76
N LEU A 568 -20.19 29.85 -27.47
CA LEU A 568 -19.00 30.04 -26.66
C LEU A 568 -17.82 29.20 -27.16
N LYS A 569 -18.02 27.95 -27.59
CA LYS A 569 -16.96 27.13 -28.17
C LYS A 569 -16.40 27.75 -29.44
N VAL A 570 -17.25 28.21 -30.36
CA VAL A 570 -16.81 28.90 -31.59
C VAL A 570 -15.99 30.15 -31.26
N GLN A 571 -16.42 30.93 -30.26
CA GLN A 571 -15.65 32.09 -29.79
C GLN A 571 -14.32 31.71 -29.14
N PHE A 572 -14.27 30.63 -28.35
CA PHE A 572 -13.00 30.16 -27.78
C PHE A 572 -12.07 29.61 -28.87
N GLU A 573 -12.61 28.97 -29.89
CA GLU A 573 -11.84 28.53 -31.06
C GLU A 573 -11.31 29.71 -31.87
N SER A 574 -12.09 30.78 -32.05
CA SER A 574 -11.57 31.99 -32.69
C SER A 574 -10.44 32.63 -31.87
N PHE A 575 -10.55 32.69 -30.55
CA PHE A 575 -9.44 33.13 -29.69
C PHE A 575 -8.21 32.23 -29.79
N LYS A 576 -8.40 30.93 -30.02
CA LYS A 576 -7.30 29.98 -30.25
C LYS A 576 -6.62 30.20 -31.60
N GLN A 577 -7.40 30.47 -32.64
CA GLN A 577 -6.90 30.73 -33.99
C GLN A 577 -6.22 32.10 -34.12
N ASP A 578 -6.78 33.13 -33.48
CA ASP A 578 -6.24 34.49 -33.53
C ASP A 578 -4.90 34.62 -32.78
N GLY A 579 -4.61 33.69 -31.86
CA GLY A 579 -3.40 33.66 -31.05
C GLY A 579 -3.27 34.89 -30.12
N PRO A 580 -2.14 35.03 -29.40
CA PRO A 580 -1.85 36.28 -28.70
C PRO A 580 -1.74 37.42 -29.74
N PRO A 581 -2.26 38.63 -29.45
CA PRO A 581 -2.25 39.71 -30.44
C PRO A 581 -0.82 40.05 -30.88
N LYS A 582 -0.56 40.01 -32.19
CA LYS A 582 0.75 40.32 -32.79
C LYS A 582 1.36 41.60 -32.21
N THR A 583 2.66 41.57 -31.89
CA THR A 583 3.41 42.73 -31.39
C THR A 583 3.42 43.86 -32.43
N LYS A 584 3.72 45.10 -32.01
CA LYS A 584 3.78 46.26 -32.93
C LYS A 584 4.75 46.00 -34.09
N GLU A 585 5.88 45.34 -33.83
CA GLU A 585 6.86 44.96 -34.84
C GLU A 585 6.32 43.93 -35.83
N GLN A 586 5.70 42.86 -35.36
CA GLN A 586 5.08 41.85 -36.25
C GLN A 586 3.99 42.44 -37.15
N ARG A 587 3.28 43.48 -36.67
CA ARG A 587 2.30 44.23 -37.47
C ARG A 587 2.96 45.15 -38.50
N LYS A 588 4.12 45.75 -38.19
CA LYS A 588 4.90 46.54 -39.15
C LYS A 588 5.43 45.65 -40.28
N VAL A 589 6.04 44.51 -39.93
CA VAL A 589 6.57 43.54 -40.90
C VAL A 589 5.47 43.03 -41.84
N GLN A 590 4.30 42.64 -41.32
CA GLN A 590 3.19 42.23 -42.19
C GLN A 590 2.60 43.35 -43.05
N ARG A 591 2.60 44.59 -42.56
CA ARG A 591 2.17 45.75 -43.37
C ARG A 591 3.16 46.02 -44.50
N GLU A 592 4.45 45.86 -44.25
CA GLU A 592 5.50 45.96 -45.27
C GLU A 592 5.41 44.81 -46.28
N GLU A 593 5.21 43.57 -45.85
CA GLU A 593 4.98 42.44 -46.75
C GLU A 593 3.72 42.61 -47.60
N ARG A 594 2.62 43.12 -47.01
CA ARG A 594 1.40 43.45 -47.76
C ARG A 594 1.61 44.59 -48.75
N ARG A 595 2.42 45.60 -48.40
CA ARG A 595 2.82 46.68 -49.33
C ARG A 595 3.67 46.11 -50.47
N LYS A 596 4.67 45.28 -50.19
CA LYS A 596 5.50 44.61 -51.20
C LYS A 596 4.66 43.74 -52.14
N ARG A 597 3.72 42.95 -51.61
CA ARG A 597 2.78 42.14 -52.43
C ARG A 597 1.85 42.99 -53.29
N ARG A 598 1.43 44.17 -52.84
CA ARG A 598 0.61 45.10 -53.63
C ARG A 598 1.40 45.78 -54.74
N VAL A 599 2.69 46.03 -54.53
CA VAL A 599 3.60 46.57 -55.55
C VAL A 599 3.90 45.51 -56.62
N ILE A 600 4.10 44.25 -56.22
CA ILE A 600 4.31 43.13 -57.15
C ILE A 600 3.06 42.84 -58.00
N ARG A 601 1.84 43.10 -57.48
CA ARG A 601 0.59 42.98 -58.25
C ARG A 601 0.29 44.15 -59.20
N ARG A 602 1.09 45.23 -59.16
CA ARG A 602 0.93 46.43 -59.99
C ARG A 602 2.02 46.57 -61.05
N LYS A 603 2.98 45.64 -61.08
CA LYS A 603 3.81 45.34 -62.26
C LYS A 603 3.20 44.11 -62.91
#